data_AF-A0AAN7W745-F1
#
_entry.id   AF-A0AAN7W745-F1
#
_cell.length_a   1.000
_cell.length_b   1.000
_cell.length_c   1.000
_cell.angle_alpha   90.00
_cell.angle_beta   90.00
_cell.angle_gamma   90.00
#
_symmetry.space_group_name_H-M   'P 1'
#
loop_
_entity.id
_entity.type
_entity.pdbx_description
1 polymer ?
#
loop_
_entity_poly.entity_id
_entity_poly.type
_entity_poly.pdbx_seq_one_letter_code
_entity_poly.pdbx_strand_id
1 'polypeptide(L)'
;MATSGELTKGGLLYEGNHTEWRSRIDSLLKVQGVDIDKISQPAYRDWHGLAERQKAVKLIMDQVSPALLGRITAADARDPKTLLISLQAVAKPFRLNDLPPELRVKVYESAFLYRFVCVLEGKSRFWRTYQSGAPAGPVLPDLLHTSRLISAEALPVFFSKLRPIFDCVVDDDLSRSQNGEPSGLCTVRQWAHKSLEGNVKHIRLIGLVGLYNDRHRLIVMLKDRIGLITRFSNEFPVEKKAAWEKHVANTETNRKALGLQGEALVLCFTSRPKLWH
;
A
#
# COMPACT_ATOMS: atom_id res chain seq x y z
N MET A 1 11.75 9.43 6.62
CA MET A 1 10.55 10.11 6.08
C MET A 1 11.05 11.18 5.14
N ALA A 2 10.65 11.15 3.87
CA ALA A 2 10.99 12.21 2.96
C ALA A 2 10.07 13.40 3.25
N THR A 3 10.62 14.51 3.72
CA THR A 3 9.86 15.74 3.93
C THR A 3 9.22 16.19 2.61
N SER A 4 8.00 16.74 2.65
CA SER A 4 7.38 17.41 1.50
C SER A 4 8.37 18.46 1.00
N GLY A 5 9.09 18.16 -0.09
CA GLY A 5 10.28 18.91 -0.44
C GLY A 5 11.49 18.06 -0.90
N GLU A 6 11.57 16.78 -0.56
CA GLU A 6 12.76 15.97 -0.88
C GLU A 6 12.82 15.50 -2.35
N LEU A 7 11.68 15.27 -2.99
CA LEU A 7 11.63 15.04 -4.43
C LEU A 7 12.01 16.30 -5.23
N THR A 8 11.69 17.50 -4.72
CA THR A 8 12.18 18.80 -5.23
C THR A 8 13.68 19.02 -5.00
N LYS A 9 14.25 18.53 -3.88
CA LYS A 9 15.68 18.70 -3.57
C LYS A 9 16.58 18.02 -4.60
N GLY A 10 16.11 16.92 -5.22
CA GLY A 10 16.83 16.23 -6.30
C GLY A 10 16.89 17.00 -7.62
N GLY A 11 16.12 18.09 -7.79
CA GLY A 11 16.11 18.90 -9.02
C GLY A 11 15.47 18.25 -10.24
N LEU A 12 14.96 17.02 -10.11
CA LEU A 12 14.24 16.32 -11.17
C LEU A 12 12.89 16.99 -11.46
N LEU A 13 12.47 16.99 -12.72
CA LEU A 13 11.10 17.30 -13.09
C LEU A 13 10.16 16.23 -12.55
N TYR A 14 9.24 16.67 -11.73
CA TYR A 14 8.07 15.91 -11.31
C TYR A 14 6.82 16.76 -11.55
N GLU A 15 5.65 16.21 -11.29
CA GLU A 15 4.38 16.89 -11.54
C GLU A 15 4.27 18.19 -10.70
N GLY A 16 4.05 19.33 -11.37
CA GLY A 16 3.74 20.61 -10.71
C GLY A 16 4.87 21.63 -10.54
N ASN A 17 6.14 21.30 -10.82
CA ASN A 17 7.27 22.26 -10.69
C ASN A 17 7.92 22.67 -12.02
N HIS A 18 7.20 22.54 -13.15
CA HIS A 18 7.76 22.74 -14.49
C HIS A 18 8.45 24.10 -14.69
N THR A 19 7.91 25.20 -14.16
CA THR A 19 8.49 26.54 -14.35
C THR A 19 9.88 26.69 -13.71
N GLU A 20 10.01 26.28 -12.45
CA GLU A 20 11.29 26.31 -11.73
C GLU A 20 12.29 25.33 -12.38
N TRP A 21 11.84 24.11 -12.68
CA TRP A 21 12.65 23.12 -13.38
C TRP A 21 13.13 23.63 -14.73
N ARG A 22 12.26 24.26 -15.52
CA ARG A 22 12.57 24.82 -16.84
C ARG A 22 13.69 25.84 -16.75
N SER A 23 13.60 26.77 -15.79
CA SER A 23 14.65 27.77 -15.55
C SER A 23 16.01 27.14 -15.23
N ARG A 24 16.03 26.04 -14.47
CA ARG A 24 17.26 25.30 -14.14
C ARG A 24 17.85 24.60 -15.36
N ILE A 25 17.01 23.99 -16.19
CA ILE A 25 17.43 23.35 -17.44
C ILE A 25 17.98 24.36 -18.44
N ASP A 26 17.32 25.51 -18.60
CA ASP A 26 17.81 26.57 -19.49
C ASP A 26 19.18 27.09 -19.02
N SER A 27 19.38 27.21 -17.71
CA SER A 27 20.68 27.56 -17.14
C SER A 27 21.74 26.47 -17.40
N LEU A 28 21.39 25.20 -17.23
CA LEU A 28 22.27 24.06 -17.46
C LEU A 28 22.71 23.99 -18.93
N LEU A 29 21.77 24.14 -19.87
CA LEU A 29 22.04 24.13 -21.29
C LEU A 29 22.94 25.31 -21.70
N LYS A 30 22.68 26.50 -21.14
CA LYS A 30 23.52 27.68 -21.37
C LYS A 30 24.95 27.49 -20.89
N VAL A 31 25.16 26.91 -19.70
CA VAL A 31 26.50 26.56 -19.18
C VAL A 31 27.20 25.54 -20.07
N GLN A 32 26.43 24.63 -20.67
CA GLN A 32 26.94 23.61 -21.60
C GLN A 32 27.15 24.11 -23.04
N GLY A 33 26.91 25.41 -23.29
CA GLY A 33 27.02 26.04 -24.61
C GLY A 33 25.95 25.61 -25.61
N VAL A 34 24.83 25.06 -25.13
CA VAL A 34 23.75 24.53 -25.96
C VAL A 34 22.61 25.55 -26.06
N ASP A 35 22.28 25.94 -27.28
CA ASP A 35 21.14 26.81 -27.59
C ASP A 35 20.06 26.00 -28.32
N ILE A 36 18.93 25.75 -27.64
CA ILE A 36 17.83 24.95 -28.17
C ILE A 36 17.23 25.58 -29.44
N ASP A 37 17.06 26.89 -29.46
CA ASP A 37 16.40 27.54 -30.60
C ASP A 37 17.29 27.52 -31.83
N LYS A 38 18.62 27.60 -31.64
CA LYS A 38 19.60 27.44 -32.72
C LYS A 38 19.62 26.01 -33.25
N ILE A 39 19.79 25.01 -32.38
CA ILE A 39 19.91 23.60 -32.81
C ILE A 39 18.62 23.06 -33.41
N SER A 40 17.45 23.62 -33.07
CA SER A 40 16.16 23.18 -33.61
C SER A 40 15.88 23.69 -35.04
N GLN A 41 16.71 24.60 -35.57
CA GLN A 41 16.52 25.14 -36.91
C GLN A 41 16.80 24.09 -37.99
N PRO A 42 16.08 24.12 -39.14
CA PRO A 42 16.33 23.21 -40.26
C PRO A 42 17.76 23.28 -40.80
N ALA A 43 18.37 24.47 -40.75
CA ALA A 43 19.75 24.71 -41.21
C ALA A 43 20.82 24.00 -40.36
N TYR A 44 20.49 23.61 -39.12
CA TYR A 44 21.37 22.93 -38.17
C TYR A 44 21.13 21.40 -38.13
N ARG A 45 20.77 20.81 -39.28
CA ARG A 45 20.58 19.34 -39.44
C ARG A 45 21.83 18.59 -39.90
N ASP A 46 22.98 19.25 -39.93
CA ASP A 46 24.26 18.63 -40.22
C ASP A 46 24.73 17.72 -39.06
N TRP A 47 25.84 17.01 -39.28
CA TRP A 47 26.39 16.07 -38.29
C TRP A 47 26.70 16.74 -36.94
N HIS A 48 27.18 17.99 -36.96
CA HIS A 48 27.46 18.75 -35.75
C HIS A 48 26.17 19.11 -34.99
N GLY A 49 25.13 19.55 -35.69
CA GLY A 49 23.82 19.83 -35.10
C GLY A 49 23.15 18.57 -34.52
N LEU A 50 23.34 17.39 -35.12
CA LEU A 50 22.82 16.13 -34.59
C LEU A 50 23.45 15.77 -33.23
N ALA A 51 24.77 15.93 -33.09
CA ALA A 51 25.47 15.65 -31.83
C ALA A 51 25.04 16.61 -30.71
N GLU A 52 24.89 17.90 -31.02
CA GLU A 52 24.40 18.90 -30.05
C GLU A 52 22.95 18.64 -29.64
N ARG A 53 22.08 18.24 -30.57
CA ARG A 53 20.70 17.83 -30.26
C ARG A 53 20.67 16.63 -29.32
N GLN A 54 21.45 15.59 -29.59
CA GLN A 54 21.52 14.41 -28.73
C GLN A 54 22.06 14.76 -27.33
N LYS A 55 23.07 15.64 -27.25
CA LYS A 55 23.57 16.17 -25.97
C LYS A 55 22.48 16.90 -25.21
N ALA A 56 21.72 17.78 -25.87
CA ALA A 56 20.63 18.53 -25.27
C ALA A 56 19.51 17.62 -24.75
N VAL A 57 19.04 16.68 -25.58
CA VAL A 57 18.03 15.68 -25.21
C VAL A 57 18.49 14.91 -23.98
N LYS A 58 19.72 14.40 -23.98
CA LYS A 58 20.27 13.64 -22.87
C LYS A 58 20.28 14.45 -21.57
N LEU A 59 20.79 15.68 -21.62
CA LEU A 59 20.80 16.59 -20.46
C LEU A 59 19.39 16.84 -19.90
N ILE A 60 18.39 17.00 -20.78
CA ILE A 60 16.99 17.17 -20.36
C ILE A 60 16.48 15.87 -19.73
N MET A 61 16.60 14.73 -20.40
CA MET A 61 16.06 13.45 -19.94
C MET A 61 16.67 12.99 -18.61
N ASP A 62 17.97 13.23 -18.39
CA ASP A 62 18.67 12.93 -17.13
C ASP A 62 18.10 13.72 -15.94
N GLN A 63 17.33 14.79 -16.21
CA GLN A 63 16.70 15.64 -15.22
C GLN A 63 15.18 15.46 -15.14
N VAL A 64 14.63 14.37 -15.70
CA VAL A 64 13.19 14.07 -15.68
C VAL A 64 12.95 12.75 -14.97
N SER A 65 11.92 12.68 -14.13
CA SER A 65 11.54 11.42 -13.47
C SER A 65 11.15 10.33 -14.50
N PRO A 66 11.50 9.06 -14.27
CA PRO A 66 11.14 7.96 -15.17
C PRO A 66 9.64 7.85 -15.45
N ALA A 67 8.80 8.22 -14.47
CA ALA A 67 7.34 8.20 -14.60
C ALA A 67 6.81 9.19 -15.65
N LEU A 68 7.44 10.37 -15.79
CA LEU A 68 7.08 11.34 -16.83
C LEU A 68 7.65 10.93 -18.19
N LEU A 69 8.88 10.39 -18.23
CA LEU A 69 9.47 9.89 -19.47
C LEU A 69 8.62 8.80 -20.12
N GLY A 70 8.03 7.91 -19.31
CA GLY A 70 7.11 6.87 -19.81
C GLY A 70 5.84 7.39 -20.47
N ARG A 71 5.53 8.69 -20.36
CA ARG A 71 4.36 9.35 -20.98
C ARG A 71 4.70 10.07 -22.29
N ILE A 72 5.98 10.17 -22.65
CA ILE A 72 6.45 10.91 -23.82
C ILE A 72 6.61 9.95 -24.98
N THR A 73 6.22 10.38 -26.19
CA THR A 73 6.41 9.54 -27.37
C THR A 73 7.88 9.50 -27.78
N ALA A 74 8.30 8.39 -28.39
CA ALA A 74 9.67 8.26 -28.90
C ALA A 74 10.01 9.28 -30.01
N ALA A 75 8.99 9.87 -30.66
CA ALA A 75 9.17 10.93 -31.65
C ALA A 75 9.51 12.26 -30.95
N ASP A 76 8.74 12.64 -29.92
CA ASP A 76 8.95 13.88 -29.17
C ASP A 76 10.30 13.88 -28.43
N ALA A 77 10.77 12.69 -28.00
CA ALA A 77 12.03 12.54 -27.30
C ALA A 77 13.29 12.78 -28.16
N ARG A 78 13.16 12.94 -29.48
CA ARG A 78 14.32 13.12 -30.39
C ARG A 78 14.72 14.57 -30.59
N ASP A 79 13.82 15.50 -30.35
CA ASP A 79 14.02 16.92 -30.58
C ASP A 79 13.89 17.69 -29.26
N PRO A 80 14.92 18.46 -28.83
CA PRO A 80 14.89 19.14 -27.54
C PRO A 80 13.68 20.06 -27.36
N LYS A 81 13.29 20.80 -28.39
CA LYS A 81 12.18 21.76 -28.32
C LYS A 81 10.84 21.05 -28.18
N THR A 82 10.63 20.01 -28.99
CA THR A 82 9.43 19.16 -28.93
C THR A 82 9.35 18.44 -27.59
N LEU A 83 10.46 17.88 -27.11
CA LEU A 83 10.56 17.25 -25.80
C LEU A 83 10.11 18.20 -24.68
N LEU A 84 10.55 19.45 -24.68
CA LEU A 84 10.18 20.44 -23.66
C LEU A 84 8.69 20.79 -23.68
N ILE A 85 8.10 20.90 -24.88
CA ILE A 85 6.66 21.11 -25.03
C ILE A 85 5.88 19.91 -24.48
N SER A 86 6.28 18.68 -24.85
CA SER A 86 5.66 17.46 -24.33
C SER A 86 5.82 17.35 -22.81
N LEU A 87 7.00 17.66 -22.27
CA LEU A 87 7.25 17.71 -20.82
C LEU A 87 6.36 18.70 -20.10
N GLN A 88 6.16 19.89 -20.65
CA GLN A 88 5.23 20.87 -20.09
C GLN A 88 3.80 20.34 -20.04
N ALA A 89 3.37 19.62 -21.08
CA ALA A 89 2.04 19.03 -21.13
C ALA A 89 1.87 17.91 -20.10
N VAL A 90 2.86 17.00 -19.97
CA VAL A 90 2.76 15.83 -19.06
C VAL A 90 3.10 16.14 -17.61
N ALA A 91 3.85 17.21 -17.34
CA ALA A 91 4.22 17.65 -15.99
C ALA A 91 3.16 18.53 -15.32
N LYS A 92 2.02 18.76 -15.98
CA LYS A 92 0.89 19.48 -15.36
C LYS A 92 0.50 18.77 -14.07
N PRO A 93 0.41 19.51 -12.94
CA PRO A 93 -0.09 18.92 -11.72
C PRO A 93 -1.55 18.53 -11.95
N PHE A 94 -1.90 17.30 -11.60
CA PHE A 94 -3.31 16.94 -11.43
C PHE A 94 -3.56 16.77 -9.94
N ARG A 95 -4.71 17.25 -9.45
CA ARG A 95 -5.09 16.95 -8.07
C ARG A 95 -5.71 15.57 -8.08
N LEU A 96 -5.37 14.75 -7.09
CA LEU A 96 -5.99 13.43 -6.94
C LEU A 96 -7.52 13.54 -6.91
N ASN A 97 -8.05 14.62 -6.32
CA ASN A 97 -9.48 14.90 -6.22
C ASN A 97 -10.15 15.29 -7.56
N ASP A 98 -9.37 15.67 -8.58
CA ASP A 98 -9.89 15.96 -9.92
C ASP A 98 -10.16 14.67 -10.70
N LEU A 99 -9.61 13.53 -10.26
CA LEU A 99 -9.92 12.23 -10.85
C LEU A 99 -11.33 11.78 -10.46
N PRO A 100 -12.05 11.06 -11.34
CA PRO A 100 -13.26 10.34 -10.97
C PRO A 100 -13.03 9.38 -9.78
N PRO A 101 -14.04 9.15 -8.91
CA PRO A 101 -13.92 8.25 -7.76
C PRO A 101 -13.37 6.87 -8.11
N GLU A 102 -13.75 6.32 -9.26
CA GLU A 102 -13.33 4.99 -9.73
C GLU A 102 -11.83 4.93 -9.94
N LEU A 103 -11.23 5.99 -10.51
CA LEU A 103 -9.79 6.10 -10.70
C LEU A 103 -9.06 6.35 -9.38
N ARG A 104 -9.64 7.14 -8.47
CA ARG A 104 -9.07 7.34 -7.12
C ARG A 104 -8.98 6.03 -6.36
N VAL A 105 -10.02 5.20 -6.43
CA VAL A 105 -10.01 3.85 -5.85
C VAL A 105 -8.87 3.01 -6.43
N LYS A 106 -8.61 3.05 -7.75
CA LYS A 106 -7.46 2.35 -8.35
C LYS A 106 -6.10 2.85 -7.87
N VAL A 107 -5.98 4.15 -7.62
CA VAL A 107 -4.78 4.74 -7.00
C VAL A 107 -4.63 4.21 -5.57
N TYR A 108 -5.70 4.16 -4.78
CA TYR A 108 -5.68 3.61 -3.42
C TYR A 108 -5.32 2.12 -3.42
N GLU A 109 -5.91 1.32 -4.30
CA GLU A 109 -5.58 -0.10 -4.45
C GLU A 109 -4.09 -0.28 -4.73
N SER A 110 -3.53 0.51 -5.65
CA SER A 110 -2.11 0.51 -5.99
C SER A 110 -1.23 0.96 -4.83
N ALA A 111 -1.64 1.99 -4.09
CA ALA A 111 -0.90 2.52 -2.94
C ALA A 111 -0.81 1.50 -1.79
N PHE A 112 -1.81 0.62 -1.65
CA PHE A 112 -1.89 -0.39 -0.58
C PHE A 112 -1.46 -1.79 -1.01
N LEU A 113 -1.14 -2.02 -2.29
CA LEU A 113 -1.01 -3.35 -2.91
C LEU A 113 0.11 -4.24 -2.33
N TYR A 114 1.08 -3.68 -1.58
CA TYR A 114 2.28 -4.42 -1.13
C TYR A 114 2.78 -4.16 0.30
N ARG A 115 2.04 -3.44 1.16
CA ARG A 115 2.68 -2.80 2.32
C ARG A 115 2.20 -3.19 3.72
N PHE A 116 1.15 -3.99 3.87
CA PHE A 116 0.53 -4.15 5.19
C PHE A 116 0.22 -5.62 5.52
N VAL A 117 1.28 -6.36 5.83
CA VAL A 117 1.16 -7.53 6.71
C VAL A 117 1.42 -7.00 8.13
N CYS A 118 0.41 -7.10 9.00
CA CYS A 118 0.59 -6.81 10.42
C CYS A 118 0.81 -8.16 11.11
N VAL A 119 2.03 -8.41 11.60
CA VAL A 119 2.29 -9.54 12.50
C VAL A 119 2.34 -9.01 13.93
N LEU A 120 1.54 -9.61 14.81
CA LEU A 120 1.47 -9.26 16.23
C LEU A 120 2.19 -10.34 17.04
N GLU A 121 3.45 -10.10 17.39
CA GLU A 121 4.26 -10.98 18.24
C GLU A 121 3.84 -10.82 19.71
N GLY A 122 3.38 -11.91 20.33
CA GLY A 122 2.69 -11.97 21.64
C GLY A 122 3.42 -11.43 22.89
N LYS A 123 4.63 -10.86 22.78
CA LYS A 123 5.32 -10.14 23.88
C LYS A 123 5.48 -8.64 23.62
N SER A 124 5.26 -8.21 22.38
CA SER A 124 5.42 -6.82 21.96
C SER A 124 4.03 -6.24 21.66
N ARG A 125 3.63 -5.17 22.35
CA ARG A 125 2.39 -4.40 22.05
C ARG A 125 2.46 -3.65 20.72
N PHE A 126 3.28 -4.13 19.81
CA PHE A 126 3.79 -3.40 18.69
C PHE A 126 3.44 -4.11 17.40
N TRP A 127 3.09 -3.29 16.43
CA TRP A 127 2.61 -3.70 15.14
C TRP A 127 3.84 -3.68 14.26
N ARG A 128 4.30 -4.84 13.81
CA ARG A 128 5.33 -4.85 12.78
C ARG A 128 4.60 -4.84 11.45
N THR A 129 4.33 -3.65 10.92
CA THR A 129 4.22 -3.51 9.47
C THR A 129 5.60 -3.85 8.93
N TYR A 130 5.70 -4.80 8.01
CA TYR A 130 6.94 -5.06 7.27
C TYR A 130 7.25 -3.90 6.31
N GLN A 131 7.49 -2.72 6.87
CA GLN A 131 8.31 -1.69 6.27
C GLN A 131 9.57 -1.66 7.14
N SER A 132 10.70 -2.07 6.56
CA SER A 132 12.01 -1.98 7.22
C SER A 132 12.19 -0.58 7.82
N GLY A 133 12.30 -0.48 9.16
CA GLY A 133 12.63 0.76 9.87
C GLY A 133 11.46 1.64 10.37
N ALA A 134 10.20 1.21 10.32
CA ALA A 134 9.08 2.00 10.86
C ALA A 134 8.89 1.86 12.39
N PRO A 135 8.46 2.93 13.10
CA PRO A 135 8.24 2.89 14.54
C PRO A 135 7.16 1.89 14.95
N ALA A 136 7.29 1.40 16.17
CA ALA A 136 6.50 0.32 16.74
C ALA A 136 5.06 0.80 17.07
N GLY A 137 4.07 0.52 16.22
CA GLY A 137 2.68 0.94 16.43
C GLY A 137 1.77 0.79 15.21
N PRO A 138 0.42 0.77 15.35
CA PRO A 138 -0.51 0.74 14.22
C PRO A 138 -0.54 2.13 13.63
N VAL A 139 0.39 2.42 12.72
CA VAL A 139 0.38 3.69 12.01
C VAL A 139 -0.46 3.51 10.75
N LEU A 140 -1.57 4.23 10.68
CA LEU A 140 -2.33 4.32 9.44
C LEU A 140 -1.42 4.91 8.35
N PRO A 141 -1.53 4.46 7.09
CA PRO A 141 -0.72 5.02 6.02
C PRO A 141 -0.88 6.54 5.94
N ASP A 142 0.22 7.27 5.68
CA ASP A 142 0.22 8.73 5.53
C ASP A 142 -0.86 9.24 4.57
N LEU A 143 -1.20 8.46 3.54
CA LEU A 143 -2.27 8.75 2.61
C LEU A 143 -3.62 8.99 3.30
N LEU A 144 -3.93 8.25 4.36
CA LEU A 144 -5.18 8.38 5.12
C LEU A 144 -5.23 9.65 5.98
N HIS A 145 -4.08 10.30 6.19
CA HIS A 145 -3.95 11.55 6.94
C HIS A 145 -4.00 12.80 6.04
N THR A 146 -4.05 12.64 4.71
CA THR A 146 -3.97 13.76 3.76
C THR A 146 -5.21 14.67 3.76
N SER A 147 -6.42 14.10 3.68
CA SER A 147 -7.68 14.84 3.73
C SER A 147 -8.84 13.94 4.16
N ARG A 148 -9.93 14.54 4.64
CA ARG A 148 -11.13 13.79 5.04
C ARG A 148 -11.74 13.00 3.90
N LEU A 149 -11.78 13.57 2.69
CA LEU A 149 -12.31 12.91 1.49
C LEU A 149 -11.48 11.67 1.13
N ILE A 150 -10.16 11.84 1.00
CA ILE A 150 -9.26 10.74 0.69
C ILE A 150 -9.34 9.67 1.78
N SER A 151 -9.40 10.07 3.06
CA SER A 151 -9.55 9.13 4.17
C SER A 151 -10.85 8.32 4.05
N ALA A 152 -11.99 8.97 3.82
CA ALA A 152 -13.28 8.29 3.70
C ALA A 152 -13.32 7.27 2.55
N GLU A 153 -12.67 7.56 1.42
CA GLU A 153 -12.64 6.66 0.25
C GLU A 153 -11.56 5.58 0.34
N ALA A 154 -10.36 5.94 0.79
CA ALA A 154 -9.21 5.04 0.81
C ALA A 154 -9.25 4.07 1.98
N LEU A 155 -9.90 4.43 3.09
CA LEU A 155 -9.91 3.61 4.30
C LEU A 155 -10.62 2.26 4.10
N PRO A 156 -11.82 2.18 3.47
CA PRO A 156 -12.40 0.90 3.07
C PRO A 156 -11.46 0.04 2.21
N VAL A 157 -10.76 0.66 1.27
CA VAL A 157 -9.80 -0.02 0.39
C VAL A 157 -8.64 -0.57 1.22
N PHE A 158 -8.06 0.24 2.12
CA PHE A 158 -6.99 -0.16 3.02
C PHE A 158 -7.37 -1.38 3.86
N PHE A 159 -8.50 -1.33 4.57
CA PHE A 159 -8.95 -2.43 5.43
C PHE A 159 -9.32 -3.70 4.62
N SER A 160 -9.79 -3.55 3.38
CA SER A 160 -10.04 -4.70 2.50
C SER A 160 -8.77 -5.44 2.07
N LYS A 161 -7.64 -4.73 1.97
CA LYS A 161 -6.34 -5.30 1.62
C LYS A 161 -5.50 -5.67 2.84
N LEU A 162 -5.87 -5.18 4.03
CA LEU A 162 -5.19 -5.47 5.28
C LEU A 162 -5.18 -6.97 5.56
N ARG A 163 -4.00 -7.50 5.91
CA ARG A 163 -3.82 -8.90 6.28
C ARG A 163 -3.26 -8.98 7.70
N PRO A 164 -4.11 -8.78 8.73
CA PRO A 164 -3.69 -8.93 10.10
C PRO A 164 -3.46 -10.42 10.39
N ILE A 165 -2.25 -10.72 10.87
CA ILE A 165 -1.83 -12.04 11.32
C ILE A 165 -1.42 -11.88 12.79
N PHE A 166 -2.04 -12.63 13.70
CA PHE A 166 -1.70 -12.55 15.11
C PHE A 166 -0.99 -13.82 15.54
N ASP A 167 0.10 -13.66 16.29
CA ASP A 167 0.78 -14.79 16.90
C ASP A 167 0.11 -15.11 18.24
N CYS A 168 -0.50 -16.27 18.31
CA CYS A 168 -1.03 -16.87 19.52
C CYS A 168 0.07 -17.73 20.14
N VAL A 169 0.72 -17.20 21.18
CA VAL A 169 1.54 -18.05 22.06
C VAL A 169 0.56 -18.82 22.94
N VAL A 170 0.45 -20.13 22.70
CA VAL A 170 -0.30 -21.06 23.55
C VAL A 170 0.72 -21.60 24.55
N ASP A 171 0.96 -20.85 25.62
CA ASP A 171 1.83 -21.29 26.71
C ASP A 171 1.00 -22.22 27.60
N ASP A 172 1.44 -23.48 27.80
CA ASP A 172 0.64 -24.49 28.51
C ASP A 172 0.42 -24.14 29.99
N ASP A 173 1.31 -23.37 30.63
CA ASP A 173 1.30 -23.25 32.09
C ASP A 173 1.33 -21.83 32.70
N LEU A 174 1.68 -20.74 31.98
CA LEU A 174 2.03 -19.49 32.69
C LEU A 174 1.46 -18.16 32.14
N SER A 175 0.66 -18.15 31.08
CA SER A 175 0.10 -16.89 30.56
C SER A 175 -1.40 -16.94 30.26
N ARG A 176 -2.16 -17.65 31.09
CA ARG A 176 -3.58 -17.31 31.25
C ARG A 176 -3.65 -15.85 31.69
N SER A 177 -4.27 -15.00 30.88
CA SER A 177 -4.74 -13.70 31.38
C SER A 177 -5.55 -13.92 32.67
N GLN A 178 -5.76 -12.90 33.50
CA GLN A 178 -6.56 -13.01 34.73
C GLN A 178 -7.95 -13.68 34.53
N ASN A 179 -8.42 -13.80 33.27
CA ASN A 179 -9.69 -14.42 32.88
C ASN A 179 -9.55 -15.80 32.20
N GLY A 180 -8.37 -16.41 32.13
CA GLY A 180 -8.17 -17.74 31.53
C GLY A 180 -8.15 -17.78 29.99
N GLU A 181 -8.17 -16.64 29.31
CA GLU A 181 -8.15 -16.58 27.83
C GLU A 181 -6.73 -16.61 27.24
N PRO A 182 -6.52 -17.28 26.09
CA PRO A 182 -5.29 -17.20 25.30
C PRO A 182 -4.90 -15.76 24.99
N SER A 183 -3.62 -15.42 25.16
CA SER A 183 -3.11 -14.05 24.93
C SER A 183 -3.47 -13.51 23.54
N GLY A 184 -3.38 -14.34 22.49
CA GLY A 184 -3.70 -13.94 21.13
C GLY A 184 -5.17 -13.57 20.90
N LEU A 185 -6.11 -14.15 21.63
CA LEU A 185 -7.53 -13.78 21.53
C LEU A 185 -7.83 -12.44 22.18
N CYS A 186 -7.19 -12.18 23.32
CA CYS A 186 -7.21 -10.87 23.95
C CYS A 186 -6.63 -9.82 22.98
N THR A 187 -5.55 -10.15 22.26
CA THR A 187 -4.99 -9.28 21.22
C THR A 187 -5.96 -9.04 20.06
N VAL A 188 -6.63 -10.07 19.53
CA VAL A 188 -7.64 -9.89 18.47
C VAL A 188 -8.79 -9.00 18.93
N ARG A 189 -9.28 -9.17 20.17
CA ARG A 189 -10.33 -8.30 20.73
C ARG A 189 -9.86 -6.87 20.93
N GLN A 190 -8.69 -6.67 21.54
CA GLN A 190 -8.13 -5.34 21.75
C GLN A 190 -7.84 -4.64 20.43
N TRP A 191 -7.34 -5.37 19.43
CA TRP A 191 -7.17 -4.89 18.06
C TRP A 191 -8.51 -4.46 17.46
N ALA A 192 -9.51 -5.33 17.57
CA ALA A 192 -10.83 -5.06 17.02
C ALA A 192 -11.56 -3.91 17.72
N HIS A 193 -11.22 -3.63 18.98
CA HIS A 193 -11.78 -2.50 19.71
C HIS A 193 -11.03 -1.20 19.41
N LYS A 194 -9.69 -1.24 19.31
CA LYS A 194 -8.86 -0.03 19.18
C LYS A 194 -8.73 0.49 17.75
N SER A 195 -8.74 -0.40 16.75
CA SER A 195 -8.36 -0.03 15.38
C SER A 195 -9.53 0.20 14.44
N LEU A 196 -10.76 0.12 14.94
CA LEU A 196 -11.81 -0.50 14.15
C LEU A 196 -13.21 0.08 14.32
N GLU A 197 -13.42 1.16 15.08
CA GLU A 197 -14.71 1.83 15.40
C GLU A 197 -15.53 2.28 14.15
N GLY A 198 -15.97 1.33 13.32
CA GLY A 198 -16.73 1.54 12.08
C GLY A 198 -16.15 0.87 10.83
N ASN A 199 -14.91 0.36 10.90
CA ASN A 199 -14.18 -0.12 9.72
C ASN A 199 -14.01 -1.64 9.65
N VAL A 200 -14.46 -2.34 10.70
CA VAL A 200 -14.42 -3.82 10.78
C VAL A 200 -15.11 -4.46 9.58
N LYS A 201 -16.24 -3.87 9.15
CA LYS A 201 -17.01 -4.31 7.97
C LYS A 201 -16.18 -4.46 6.70
N HIS A 202 -15.06 -3.74 6.58
CA HIS A 202 -14.21 -3.76 5.41
C HIS A 202 -13.09 -4.81 5.47
N ILE A 203 -12.83 -5.43 6.62
CA ILE A 203 -11.83 -6.49 6.75
C ILE A 203 -12.26 -7.71 5.92
N ARG A 204 -11.29 -8.34 5.26
CA ARG A 204 -11.51 -9.55 4.45
C ARG A 204 -10.67 -10.75 4.88
N LEU A 205 -9.72 -10.57 5.78
CA LEU A 205 -8.84 -11.63 6.22
C LEU A 205 -8.42 -11.40 7.67
N ILE A 206 -8.39 -12.46 8.48
CA ILE A 206 -7.65 -12.51 9.74
C ILE A 206 -6.91 -13.85 9.79
N GLY A 207 -5.61 -13.79 10.03
CA GLY A 207 -4.77 -14.98 10.27
C GLY A 207 -4.39 -15.09 11.73
N LEU A 208 -4.34 -16.31 12.24
CA LEU A 208 -3.70 -16.65 13.51
C LEU A 208 -2.59 -17.67 13.28
N VAL A 209 -1.49 -17.48 13.98
CA VAL A 209 -0.36 -18.40 14.02
C VAL A 209 -0.22 -18.89 15.45
N GLY A 210 -0.52 -20.16 15.67
CA GLY A 210 -0.23 -20.83 16.93
C GLY A 210 1.25 -21.21 16.98
N LEU A 211 1.93 -20.81 18.05
CA LEU A 211 3.29 -21.28 18.36
C LEU A 211 3.15 -22.37 19.42
N TYR A 212 3.01 -23.63 19.01
CA TYR A 212 3.01 -24.77 19.93
C TYR A 212 3.87 -25.89 19.34
N ASN A 213 5.15 -25.94 19.73
CA ASN A 213 6.22 -26.84 19.24
C ASN A 213 6.46 -26.82 17.71
N ASP A 214 5.41 -26.81 16.89
CA ASP A 214 5.34 -26.56 15.45
C ASP A 214 4.51 -25.28 15.18
N ARG A 215 4.88 -24.52 14.13
CA ARG A 215 4.20 -23.27 13.77
C ARG A 215 2.91 -23.57 13.01
N HIS A 216 1.84 -23.89 13.72
CA HIS A 216 0.53 -24.10 13.13
C HIS A 216 -0.10 -22.76 12.69
N ARG A 217 -0.57 -22.70 11.45
CA ARG A 217 -1.20 -21.49 10.90
C ARG A 217 -2.65 -21.78 10.53
N LEU A 218 -3.55 -20.92 10.99
CA LEU A 218 -4.96 -20.91 10.59
C LEU A 218 -5.29 -19.51 10.06
N ILE A 219 -5.77 -19.43 8.83
CA ILE A 219 -6.26 -18.19 8.22
C ILE A 219 -7.75 -18.35 7.96
N VAL A 220 -8.54 -17.38 8.44
CA VAL A 220 -9.95 -17.26 8.06
C VAL A 220 -10.09 -16.05 7.15
N MET A 221 -10.77 -16.23 6.02
CA MET A 221 -11.00 -15.17 5.03
C MET A 221 -12.48 -15.05 4.73
N LEU A 222 -12.94 -13.84 4.45
CA LEU A 222 -14.26 -13.54 3.93
C LEU A 222 -14.15 -13.23 2.44
N LYS A 223 -14.78 -14.05 1.60
CA LYS A 223 -14.86 -13.82 0.16
C LYS A 223 -16.29 -13.47 -0.23
N ASP A 224 -16.47 -12.38 -0.98
CA ASP A 224 -17.80 -11.82 -1.28
C ASP A 224 -18.80 -12.84 -1.87
N ARG A 225 -18.33 -13.78 -2.72
CA ARG A 225 -19.19 -14.80 -3.35
C ARG A 225 -19.31 -16.12 -2.60
N ILE A 226 -18.36 -16.43 -1.71
CA ILE A 226 -18.23 -17.75 -1.08
C ILE A 226 -18.62 -17.69 0.40
N GLY A 227 -18.45 -16.54 1.05
CA GLY A 227 -18.56 -16.38 2.48
C GLY A 227 -17.24 -16.64 3.19
N LEU A 228 -17.33 -17.06 4.46
CA LEU A 228 -16.17 -17.43 5.25
C LEU A 228 -15.51 -18.71 4.75
N ILE A 229 -14.19 -18.70 4.63
CA ILE A 229 -13.36 -19.86 4.28
C ILE A 229 -12.16 -19.97 5.23
N THR A 230 -11.69 -21.18 5.44
CA THR A 230 -10.49 -21.47 6.24
C THR A 230 -9.34 -21.94 5.37
N ARG A 231 -8.11 -21.68 5.83
CA ARG A 231 -6.88 -22.29 5.32
C ARG A 231 -6.00 -22.68 6.50
N PHE A 232 -5.49 -23.89 6.45
CA PHE A 232 -4.62 -24.44 7.49
C PHE A 232 -3.21 -24.65 6.94
N SER A 233 -2.18 -24.58 7.77
CA SER A 233 -0.88 -25.14 7.43
C SER A 233 -0.96 -26.66 7.33
N ASN A 234 -0.02 -27.26 6.60
CA ASN A 234 0.01 -28.71 6.37
C ASN A 234 0.05 -29.49 7.70
N GLU A 235 0.84 -29.01 8.64
CA GLU A 235 1.06 -29.59 9.98
C GLU A 235 -0.12 -29.40 10.95
N PHE A 236 -1.18 -28.69 10.57
CA PHE A 236 -2.29 -28.42 11.48
C PHE A 236 -3.08 -29.72 11.82
N PRO A 237 -3.36 -30.03 13.10
CA PRO A 237 -3.96 -31.30 13.51
C PRO A 237 -5.33 -31.58 12.87
N VAL A 238 -5.55 -32.79 12.34
CA VAL A 238 -6.74 -33.16 11.58
C VAL A 238 -8.03 -32.99 12.38
N GLU A 239 -8.04 -33.43 13.65
CA GLU A 239 -9.20 -33.29 14.53
C GLU A 239 -9.57 -31.83 14.77
N LYS A 240 -8.57 -30.97 14.95
CA LYS A 240 -8.76 -29.52 15.11
C LYS A 240 -9.25 -28.88 13.80
N LYS A 241 -8.80 -29.35 12.62
CA LYS A 241 -9.31 -28.87 11.31
C LYS A 241 -10.82 -29.02 11.21
N ALA A 242 -11.34 -30.23 11.47
CA ALA A 242 -12.77 -30.52 11.38
C ALA A 242 -13.60 -29.67 12.37
N ALA A 243 -13.10 -29.49 13.60
CA ALA A 243 -13.75 -28.64 14.59
C ALA A 243 -13.80 -27.16 14.15
N TRP A 244 -12.71 -26.66 13.57
CA TRP A 244 -12.64 -25.30 13.02
C TRP A 244 -13.56 -25.10 11.83
N GLU A 245 -13.60 -26.03 10.89
CA GLU A 245 -14.47 -25.96 9.71
C GLU A 245 -15.95 -25.92 10.13
N LYS A 246 -16.35 -26.78 11.08
CA LYS A 246 -17.71 -26.76 11.66
C LYS A 246 -18.02 -25.42 12.32
N HIS A 247 -17.07 -24.86 13.06
CA HIS A 247 -17.23 -23.57 13.72
C HIS A 247 -17.35 -22.41 12.72
N VAL A 248 -16.56 -22.42 11.65
CA VAL A 248 -16.63 -21.40 10.59
C VAL A 248 -17.96 -21.50 9.84
N ALA A 249 -18.46 -22.69 9.55
CA ALA A 249 -19.78 -22.88 8.94
C ALA A 249 -20.93 -22.33 9.83
N ASN A 250 -20.87 -22.56 11.14
CA ASN A 250 -21.82 -21.98 12.08
C ASN A 250 -21.71 -20.45 12.12
N THR A 251 -20.49 -19.91 12.11
CA THR A 251 -20.25 -18.47 12.10
C THR A 251 -20.75 -17.82 10.80
N GLU A 252 -20.63 -18.50 9.67
CA GLU A 252 -21.19 -18.05 8.37
C GLU A 252 -22.71 -17.99 8.41
N THR A 253 -23.36 -18.94 9.10
CA THR A 253 -24.81 -18.91 9.30
C THR A 253 -25.22 -17.68 10.11
N ASN A 254 -24.51 -17.41 11.20
CA ASN A 254 -24.72 -16.21 12.00
C ASN A 254 -24.43 -14.93 11.21
N ARG A 255 -23.38 -14.93 10.38
CA ARG A 255 -23.02 -13.80 9.51
C ARG A 255 -24.18 -13.44 8.58
N LYS A 256 -24.76 -14.44 7.90
CA LYS A 256 -25.91 -14.23 7.01
C LYS A 256 -27.14 -13.74 7.77
N ALA A 257 -27.45 -14.36 8.90
CA ALA A 257 -28.63 -14.00 9.70
C ALA A 257 -28.56 -12.57 10.27
N LEU A 258 -27.37 -12.12 10.66
CA LEU A 258 -27.14 -10.81 11.29
C LEU A 258 -26.62 -9.74 10.31
N GLY A 259 -26.47 -10.06 9.03
CA GLY A 259 -25.95 -9.13 8.02
C GLY A 259 -24.49 -8.71 8.24
N LEU A 260 -23.71 -9.50 8.97
CA LEU A 260 -22.32 -9.17 9.29
C LEU A 260 -21.43 -9.24 8.05
N GLN A 261 -20.40 -8.39 8.02
CA GLN A 261 -19.38 -8.37 6.99
C GLN A 261 -18.06 -8.84 7.61
N GLY A 262 -17.01 -8.02 7.60
CA GLY A 262 -15.73 -8.35 8.24
C GLY A 262 -15.85 -8.58 9.75
N GLU A 263 -16.91 -8.14 10.42
CA GLU A 263 -17.21 -8.41 11.82
C GLU A 263 -17.27 -9.92 12.10
N ALA A 264 -17.75 -10.71 11.14
CA ALA A 264 -17.85 -12.15 11.31
C ALA A 264 -16.47 -12.83 11.44
N LEU A 265 -15.41 -12.21 10.92
CA LEU A 265 -14.05 -12.69 11.14
C LEU A 265 -13.66 -12.52 12.61
N VAL A 266 -13.88 -11.34 13.19
CA VAL A 266 -13.62 -11.09 14.62
C VAL A 266 -14.46 -12.03 15.48
N LEU A 267 -15.75 -12.20 15.16
CA LEU A 267 -16.64 -13.13 15.86
C LEU A 267 -16.14 -14.57 15.76
N CYS A 268 -15.69 -15.01 14.59
CA CYS A 268 -15.16 -16.36 14.36
C CYS A 268 -14.03 -16.68 15.34
N PHE A 269 -13.11 -15.75 15.53
CA PHE A 269 -11.95 -15.95 16.41
C PHE A 269 -12.30 -15.84 17.91
N THR A 270 -13.27 -14.99 18.26
CA THR A 270 -13.51 -14.61 19.66
C THR A 270 -14.62 -15.40 20.36
N SER A 271 -15.49 -16.08 19.60
CA SER A 271 -16.68 -16.79 20.12
C SER A 271 -16.41 -18.19 20.66
N ARG A 272 -15.34 -18.87 20.22
CA ARG A 272 -14.95 -20.20 20.74
C ARG A 272 -13.46 -20.29 21.07
N PRO A 273 -12.99 -19.66 22.16
CA PRO A 273 -11.60 -19.69 22.59
C PRO A 273 -11.00 -21.09 22.73
N LYS A 274 -11.82 -22.06 23.14
CA LYS A 274 -11.40 -23.45 23.40
C LYS A 274 -10.88 -24.19 22.16
N LEU A 275 -11.25 -23.77 20.94
CA LEU A 275 -10.77 -24.41 19.71
C LEU A 275 -9.29 -24.13 19.40
N TRP A 276 -8.66 -23.25 20.19
CA TRP A 276 -7.24 -22.91 20.08
C TRP A 276 -6.35 -23.75 21.00
N HIS A 277 -6.91 -24.36 22.04
CA HIS A 277 -6.24 -25.29 22.94
C HIS A 277 -6.31 -26.70 22.36
#